data_AF-A0A936W3V2-F1
#
_entry.id   AF-A0A936W3V2-F1
#
_cell.length_a   1.000
_cell.length_b   1.000
_cell.length_c   1.000
_cell.angle_alpha   90.00
_cell.angle_beta   90.00
_cell.angle_gamma   90.00
#
_symmetry.space_group_name_H-M   'P 1'
#
loop_
_entity.id
_entity.type
_entity.pdbx_description
1 polymer ?
#
loop_
_entity_poly.entity_id
_entity_poly.type
_entity_poly.pdbx_seq_one_letter_code
_entity_poly.pdbx_strand_id
1 'polypeptide(L)'
;MLRSLIQKAKRTEIGREFGFRTIRNAQDYARQVPVRNYDAIRDHIQRMMQGETNVLWPGLVTWFAKSSGTTADKSKFIPVTTEHLNHTHTRSGWYTLALLYHRNPEVRVFADKIS
;
A
#
# COMPACT_ATOMS: atom_id res chain seq x y z
N MET A 1 -10.34 -7.81 8.58
CA MET A 1 -9.52 -6.86 7.80
C MET A 1 -8.94 -5.73 8.66
N LEU A 2 -9.74 -4.81 9.25
CA LEU A 2 -9.20 -3.68 10.05
C LEU A 2 -8.27 -4.13 11.20
N ARG A 3 -8.72 -5.09 12.02
CA ARG A 3 -7.95 -5.61 13.15
C ARG A 3 -6.59 -6.19 12.73
N SER A 4 -6.50 -6.87 11.59
CA SER A 4 -5.23 -7.43 11.09
C SER A 4 -4.26 -6.33 10.64
N LEU A 5 -4.77 -5.28 10.00
CA LEU A 5 -3.96 -4.12 9.61
C LEU A 5 -3.38 -3.40 10.84
N ILE A 6 -4.21 -3.16 11.86
CA ILE A 6 -3.78 -2.52 13.11
C ILE A 6 -2.75 -3.38 13.85
N GLN A 7 -3.00 -4.69 13.97
CA GLN A 7 -2.05 -5.59 14.64
C GLN A 7 -0.69 -5.66 13.94
N LYS A 8 -0.69 -5.55 12.61
CA LYS A 8 0.53 -5.50 11.81
C LYS A 8 1.26 -4.18 12.00
N ALA A 9 0.55 -3.06 11.95
CA ALA A 9 1.13 -1.72 12.06
C ALA A 9 1.50 -1.30 13.49
N LYS A 10 1.09 -2.01 14.55
CA LYS A 10 1.25 -1.58 15.95
C LYS A 10 2.68 -1.26 16.43
N ARG A 11 3.70 -1.71 15.71
CA ARG A 11 5.13 -1.47 16.04
C ARG A 11 5.75 -0.31 15.26
N THR A 12 5.04 0.22 14.27
CA THR A 12 5.45 1.38 13.48
C THR A 12 5.40 2.66 14.31
N GLU A 13 6.03 3.73 13.83
CA GLU A 13 5.94 5.06 14.44
C GLU A 13 4.49 5.50 14.61
N ILE A 14 3.69 5.43 13.53
CA ILE A 14 2.27 5.82 13.58
C ILE A 14 1.47 4.93 14.54
N GLY A 15 1.82 3.65 14.61
CA GLY A 15 1.19 2.70 15.53
C GLY A 15 1.51 2.96 17.00
N ARG A 16 2.68 3.56 17.29
CA ARG A 16 3.04 4.03 18.64
C ARG A 16 2.38 5.36 18.94
N GLU A 17 2.42 6.31 18.01
CA GLU A 17 1.80 7.64 18.10
C GLU A 17 0.32 7.53 18.48
N PHE A 18 -0.43 6.67 17.81
CA PHE A 18 -1.86 6.48 18.04
C PHE A 18 -2.22 5.25 18.88
N GLY A 19 -1.26 4.66 19.59
CA GLY A 19 -1.58 3.62 20.58
C GLY A 19 -2.27 2.37 20.01
N PHE A 20 -1.92 1.93 18.80
CA PHE A 20 -2.57 0.79 18.10
C PHE A 20 -2.61 -0.51 18.90
N ARG A 21 -1.71 -0.67 19.89
CA ARG A 21 -1.71 -1.82 20.82
C ARG A 21 -2.97 -1.88 21.70
N THR A 22 -3.62 -0.75 21.93
CA THR A 22 -4.80 -0.62 22.78
C THR A 22 -6.12 -0.75 22.01
N ILE A 23 -6.08 -0.63 20.69
CA ILE A 23 -7.26 -0.66 19.82
C ILE A 23 -7.81 -2.10 19.70
N ARG A 24 -9.03 -2.32 20.19
CA ARG A 24 -9.68 -3.65 20.17
C ARG A 24 -10.82 -3.74 19.16
N ASN A 25 -11.47 -2.62 18.86
CA ASN A 25 -12.60 -2.53 17.94
C ASN A 25 -12.52 -1.26 17.06
N ALA A 26 -13.49 -1.10 16.16
CA ALA A 26 -13.54 0.04 15.25
C ALA A 26 -13.81 1.38 15.96
N GLN A 27 -14.53 1.37 17.08
CA GLN A 27 -14.84 2.57 17.85
C GLN A 27 -13.57 3.10 18.55
N ASP A 28 -12.73 2.21 19.08
CA ASP A 28 -11.42 2.56 19.61
C ASP A 28 -10.54 3.20 18.53
N TYR A 29 -10.54 2.63 17.32
CA TYR A 29 -9.80 3.19 16.18
C TYR A 29 -10.28 4.60 15.83
N ALA A 30 -11.59 4.78 15.69
CA ALA A 30 -12.18 6.08 15.35
C ALA A 30 -11.91 7.16 16.42
N ARG A 31 -11.77 6.77 17.70
CA ARG A 31 -11.42 7.68 18.80
C ARG A 31 -9.94 8.03 18.85
N GLN A 32 -9.06 7.09 18.52
CA GLN A 32 -7.60 7.26 18.67
C GLN A 32 -6.92 7.81 17.41
N VAL A 33 -7.47 7.54 16.23
CA VAL A 33 -6.83 7.89 14.95
C VAL A 33 -7.58 9.04 14.28
N PRO A 34 -7.02 10.25 14.26
CA PRO A 34 -7.66 11.39 13.63
C PRO A 34 -7.69 11.25 12.10
N VAL A 35 -8.71 11.82 11.47
CA VAL A 35 -8.76 11.96 10.01
C VAL A 35 -7.66 12.94 9.58
N ARG A 36 -6.76 12.50 8.69
CA ARG A 36 -5.63 13.29 8.20
C ARG A 36 -5.70 13.46 6.68
N ASN A 37 -5.26 14.62 6.21
CA ASN A 37 -5.00 14.87 4.79
C ASN A 37 -3.57 14.43 4.42
N TYR A 38 -3.22 14.55 3.14
CA TYR A 38 -1.89 14.17 2.65
C TYR A 38 -0.77 15.02 3.27
N ASP A 39 -0.99 16.32 3.46
CA ASP A 39 0.02 17.22 4.01
C ASP A 39 0.46 16.79 5.42
N ALA A 40 -0.50 16.32 6.24
CA ALA A 40 -0.22 15.83 7.59
C ALA A 40 0.62 14.54 7.64
N ILE A 41 0.78 13.83 6.53
CA ILE A 41 1.61 12.62 6.44
C ILE A 41 2.78 12.76 5.45
N ARG A 42 2.94 13.94 4.83
CA ARG A 42 3.96 14.19 3.80
C ARG A 42 5.37 13.89 4.33
N ASP A 43 5.69 14.34 5.53
CA ASP A 43 7.03 14.19 6.10
C ASP A 43 7.35 12.72 6.40
N HIS A 44 6.35 11.96 6.87
CA HIS A 44 6.46 10.52 7.04
C HIS A 44 6.73 9.81 5.70
N ILE A 45 6.03 10.20 4.64
CA ILE A 45 6.23 9.66 3.29
C ILE A 45 7.64 10.00 2.78
N GLN A 46 8.11 11.23 2.98
CA GLN A 46 9.45 11.65 2.58
C GLN A 46 10.54 10.83 3.30
N ARG A 47 10.40 10.61 4.60
CA ARG A 47 11.28 9.73 5.38
C ARG A 47 11.29 8.29 4.86
N MET A 48 10.12 7.75 4.52
CA MET A 48 10.02 6.43 3.89
C MET A 48 10.71 6.38 2.52
N MET A 49 10.60 7.43 1.70
CA MET A 49 11.29 7.54 0.41
C MET A 49 12.82 7.60 0.57
N GLN A 50 13.30 8.13 1.69
CA GLN A 50 14.73 8.14 2.06
C GLN A 50 15.21 6.79 2.63
N GLY A 51 14.34 5.78 2.70
CA GLY A 51 14.68 4.43 3.14
C GLY A 51 14.37 4.15 4.60
N GLU A 52 13.70 5.07 5.31
CA GLU A 52 13.32 4.82 6.69
C GLU A 52 12.24 3.74 6.79
N THR A 53 12.46 2.77 7.68
CA THR A 53 11.56 1.62 7.84
C THR A 53 10.59 1.83 9.00
N ASN A 54 9.43 1.15 8.94
CA ASN A 54 8.46 1.12 10.04
C ASN A 54 7.86 2.48 10.42
N VAL A 55 7.72 3.42 9.48
CA VAL A 55 7.13 4.74 9.72
C VAL A 55 5.59 4.67 9.70
N LEU A 56 4.97 4.60 8.52
CA LEU A 56 3.50 4.45 8.37
C LEU A 56 3.06 2.99 8.26
N TRP A 57 3.93 2.12 7.76
CA TRP A 57 3.69 0.69 7.57
C TRP A 57 4.93 -0.11 7.93
N PRO A 58 4.80 -1.37 8.40
CA PRO A 58 5.95 -2.18 8.74
C PRO A 58 6.86 -2.46 7.54
N GLY A 59 8.17 -2.49 7.81
CA GLY A 59 9.21 -2.78 6.82
C GLY A 59 9.64 -1.56 6.00
N LEU A 60 10.42 -1.85 4.96
CA LEU A 60 10.89 -0.88 3.97
C LEU A 60 9.88 -0.79 2.82
N VAL A 61 9.55 0.42 2.40
CA VAL A 61 8.77 0.67 1.18
C VAL A 61 9.69 1.24 0.12
N THR A 62 9.85 0.52 -1.00
CA THR A 62 10.74 0.92 -2.10
C THR A 62 10.00 1.44 -3.32
N TRP A 63 8.67 1.28 -3.37
CA TRP A 63 7.84 1.69 -4.50
C TRP A 63 6.86 2.78 -4.09
N PHE A 64 6.75 3.83 -4.91
CA PHE A 64 5.84 4.94 -4.68
C PHE A 64 5.10 5.27 -5.96
N ALA A 65 3.77 5.24 -5.91
CA ALA A 65 2.95 5.70 -7.01
C ALA A 65 2.89 7.23 -6.99
N LYS A 66 3.16 7.84 -8.14
CA LYS A 66 3.00 9.29 -8.33
C LYS A 66 1.57 9.58 -8.77
N SER A 67 0.84 10.40 -8.03
CA SER A 67 -0.45 10.94 -8.48
C SER A 67 -0.37 12.44 -8.73
N SER A 68 -0.93 12.86 -9.86
CA SER A 68 -1.05 14.26 -10.27
C SER A 68 -2.27 14.88 -9.59
N GLY A 69 -2.13 15.30 -8.33
CA GLY A 69 -3.19 16.06 -7.65
C GLY A 69 -3.45 17.40 -8.34
N THR A 70 -4.72 17.78 -8.53
CA THR A 70 -5.18 18.96 -9.28
C THR A 70 -5.14 20.30 -8.52
N THR A 71 -4.27 20.46 -7.53
CA THR A 71 -4.08 21.77 -6.88
C THR A 71 -2.61 21.96 -6.53
N ALA A 72 -2.00 22.95 -7.20
CA ALA A 72 -0.69 23.54 -6.95
C ALA A 72 0.50 22.56 -6.77
N ASP A 73 1.15 22.24 -7.90
CA ASP A 73 2.59 22.06 -8.07
C ASP A 73 3.39 21.02 -7.26
N LYS A 74 2.75 20.22 -6.40
CA LYS A 74 3.43 19.13 -5.66
C LYS A 74 2.80 17.78 -5.95
N SER A 75 3.52 16.96 -6.70
CA SER A 75 3.15 15.56 -6.94
C SER A 75 2.98 14.82 -5.61
N LYS A 76 1.92 14.01 -5.47
CA LYS A 76 1.71 13.17 -4.29
C LYS A 76 2.36 11.81 -4.54
N PHE A 77 3.08 11.31 -3.54
CA PHE A 77 3.74 10.01 -3.56
C PHE A 77 2.99 9.09 -2.59
N ILE A 78 2.38 8.05 -3.12
CA ILE A 78 1.62 7.08 -2.32
C ILE A 78 2.52 5.85 -2.10
N PRO A 79 2.87 5.49 -0.85
CA PRO A 79 3.68 4.31 -0.58
C PRO A 79 2.99 3.03 -1.08
N VAL A 80 3.69 2.25 -1.89
CA VAL A 80 3.23 0.95 -2.40
C VAL A 80 4.04 -0.14 -1.74
N THR A 81 3.43 -0.83 -0.78
CA THR A 81 4.11 -1.90 -0.03
C THR A 81 4.28 -3.14 -0.89
N THR A 82 5.34 -3.92 -0.68
CA THR A 82 5.58 -5.17 -1.41
C THR A 82 4.44 -6.18 -1.25
N GLU A 83 3.78 -6.18 -0.08
CA GLU A 83 2.57 -6.97 0.14
C GLU A 83 1.42 -6.50 -0.74
N HIS A 84 1.24 -5.19 -0.92
CA HIS A 84 0.25 -4.66 -1.86
C HIS A 84 0.59 -5.15 -3.27
N LEU A 85 1.85 -5.03 -3.71
CA LEU A 85 2.28 -5.50 -5.04
C LEU A 85 1.96 -6.99 -5.25
N ASN A 86 2.30 -7.83 -4.27
CA ASN A 86 2.07 -9.28 -4.34
C ASN A 86 0.58 -9.66 -4.29
N HIS A 87 -0.25 -8.86 -3.62
CA HIS A 87 -1.67 -9.18 -3.43
C HIS A 87 -2.56 -8.60 -4.53
N THR A 88 -2.20 -7.47 -5.15
CA THR A 88 -2.96 -6.86 -6.26
C THR A 88 -2.37 -7.14 -7.64
N HIS A 89 -1.05 -7.10 -7.87
CA HIS A 89 -0.52 -7.29 -9.23
C HIS A 89 -0.40 -8.76 -9.64
N THR A 90 0.03 -9.65 -8.74
CA THR A 90 0.17 -11.07 -9.08
C THR A 90 -1.21 -11.69 -9.32
N ARG A 91 -2.19 -11.45 -8.44
CA ARG A 91 -3.56 -11.94 -8.64
C ARG A 91 -4.27 -11.29 -9.82
N SER A 92 -4.25 -9.97 -9.97
CA SER A 92 -4.95 -9.32 -11.10
C SER A 92 -4.30 -9.66 -12.44
N GLY A 93 -2.98 -9.81 -12.48
CA GLY A 93 -2.26 -10.30 -13.67
C GLY A 93 -2.68 -11.72 -14.04
N TRP A 94 -2.69 -12.66 -13.07
CA TRP A 94 -3.17 -14.03 -13.30
C TRP A 94 -4.66 -14.11 -13.65
N TYR A 95 -5.53 -13.31 -13.03
CA TYR A 95 -6.95 -13.25 -13.36
C TYR A 95 -7.20 -12.68 -14.77
N THR A 96 -6.47 -11.62 -15.13
CA THR A 96 -6.56 -11.03 -16.49
C THR A 96 -6.06 -12.02 -17.53
N LEU A 97 -4.95 -12.72 -17.27
CA LEU A 97 -4.45 -13.80 -18.12
C LEU A 97 -5.44 -14.97 -18.22
N ALA A 98 -6.01 -15.43 -17.10
CA ALA A 98 -7.00 -16.50 -17.09
C ALA A 98 -8.27 -16.15 -17.89
N LEU A 99 -8.74 -14.91 -17.80
CA LEU A 99 -9.86 -14.39 -18.60
C LEU A 99 -9.51 -14.30 -20.09
N LEU A 100 -8.29 -13.90 -20.44
CA LEU A 100 -7.81 -13.83 -21.82
C LEU A 100 -7.76 -15.23 -22.47
N TYR A 101 -7.18 -16.22 -21.78
CA TYR A 101 -7.13 -17.61 -22.27
C TYR A 101 -8.51 -18.27 -22.33
N HIS A 102 -9.42 -17.93 -21.42
CA HIS A 102 -10.78 -18.47 -21.43
C HIS A 102 -11.63 -17.93 -22.59
N ARG A 103 -11.43 -16.67 -23.00
CA ARG A 103 -12.18 -16.06 -24.13
C ARG A 103 -11.54 -16.27 -25.49
N ASN A 104 -10.22 -16.41 -25.55
CA ASN A 104 -9.46 -16.63 -26.78
C ASN A 104 -8.47 -17.79 -26.57
N PRO A 105 -8.91 -19.05 -26.75
CA PRO A 105 -8.08 -20.23 -26.47
C PRO A 105 -6.79 -20.31 -27.32
N GLU A 106 -6.71 -19.56 -28.42
CA GLU A 106 -5.54 -19.47 -29.32
C GLU A 106 -4.50 -18.42 -28.88
N VAL A 107 -4.75 -17.64 -27.82
CA VAL A 107 -3.81 -16.62 -27.34
C VAL A 107 -2.55 -17.29 -26.78
N ARG A 108 -1.38 -16.94 -27.32
CA ARG A 108 -0.08 -17.46 -26.87
C ARG A 108 0.78 -16.36 -26.25
N VAL A 109 0.50 -15.98 -25.00
CA VAL A 109 1.19 -14.89 -24.30
C VAL A 109 2.69 -15.15 -24.05
N PHE A 110 3.14 -16.41 -24.17
CA PHE A 110 4.52 -16.83 -23.92
C PHE A 110 5.17 -17.60 -25.08
N ALA A 111 4.58 -17.65 -26.29
CA ALA A 111 5.09 -18.51 -27.35
C ALA A 111 6.48 -18.13 -27.87
N ASP A 112 6.87 -16.86 -27.82
CA ASP A 112 8.10 -16.38 -28.48
C ASP A 112 9.22 -16.00 -27.50
N LYS A 113 9.16 -16.47 -26.24
CA LYS A 113 10.22 -16.26 -25.25
C LYS A 113 10.82 -17.57 -24.74
N ILE A 114 11.11 -18.48 -25.68
CA ILE A 114 12.20 -19.45 -25.54
C ILE A 114 12.95 -19.43 -26.87
N SER A 115 13.99 -18.60 -26.93
CA SER A 115 15.13 -18.71 -27.84
C SER A 115 16.39 -18.53 -27.03
#